data_AF-A0A4P9WGX2-F1
#
_entry.id   AF-A0A4P9WGX2-F1
#
_cell.length_a   1.000
_cell.length_b   1.000
_cell.length_c   1.000
_cell.angle_alpha   90.00
_cell.angle_beta   90.00
_cell.angle_gamma   90.00
#
_symmetry.space_group_name_H-M   'P 1'
#
loop_
_entity.id
_entity.type
_entity.pdbx_description
1 polymer ?
#
loop_
_entity_poly.entity_id
_entity_poly.type
_entity_poly.pdbx_seq_one_letter_code
_entity_poly.pdbx_strand_id
1 'polypeptide(L)'
;MLPSTPTETATLLHSHYSAEPLSTPATFQRDAIDSLPDHIVAVSLSVDREAGDMYVTRLACGVVPVVMRLPLKRQALREGEEDGLGLDEALEELRDVVERGAGMARGGDACKTREERVQWWKERKELDERLRALLGKVETVWLGGFKGLLITDDYNEEILAVSLAKFKETIERLIFKAVAKKTRSTSPRAVELLPLDTEVCRVFLRLGAKPTDDREVEDALYYLMDAYQYSGVGVDYDEIDIDSMTFAFKDALEAFHSDRSKLLELRPPSPALPTTPMHIVLIPDKHLQALPWESIPILRGRPVSRLPSLCFLRDRLLLAGGRERTVDPANVGYVLNPGQDLGNTEKEFEDVVARQGWTGITARAPSESEFSDALTNKDIFLYFGHGGGEQFIRGHRVRQLERCAVTLLMGCSSGTLRPSGEFDPYGTALNYIMAGCPALVANLWDVTDRDIDRFSHRLFRLWGLCPPEDGESCAPQTGCDDGAGPSLVQAVAEAREACTLKFLIGAAPVVYGVPVYLAKGP
;
A
#
# COMPACT_ATOMS: atom_id res chain seq x y z
N MET A 1 16.16 24.34 7.86
CA MET A 1 17.22 24.20 6.84
C MET A 1 17.45 22.72 6.65
N LEU A 2 17.43 22.23 5.40
CA LEU A 2 17.70 20.82 5.12
C LEU A 2 19.18 20.53 5.36
N PRO A 3 19.54 19.40 6.00
CA PRO A 3 20.93 19.05 6.26
C PRO A 3 21.68 18.80 4.94
N SER A 4 22.93 19.27 4.88
CA SER A 4 23.79 19.21 3.70
C SER A 4 24.85 18.10 3.76
N THR A 5 25.08 17.53 4.95
CA THR A 5 26.00 16.42 5.18
C THR A 5 25.33 15.27 5.94
N PRO A 6 25.79 14.01 5.80
CA PRO A 6 25.29 12.87 6.56
C PRO A 6 25.32 13.10 8.08
N THR A 7 26.37 13.78 8.58
CA THR A 7 26.53 14.10 10.01
C THR A 7 25.49 15.11 10.50
N GLU A 8 25.17 16.13 9.69
CA GLU A 8 24.07 17.07 9.98
C GLU A 8 22.72 16.34 10.00
N THR A 9 22.49 15.44 9.05
CA THR A 9 21.25 14.65 9.01
C THR A 9 21.12 13.76 10.24
N ALA A 10 22.18 13.05 10.63
CA ALA A 10 22.17 12.21 11.83
C ALA A 10 21.91 13.03 13.11
N THR A 11 22.51 14.22 13.22
CA THR A 11 22.29 15.13 14.36
C THR A 11 20.84 15.62 14.41
N LEU A 12 20.29 16.00 13.25
CA LEU A 12 18.89 16.41 13.14
C LEU A 12 17.94 15.28 13.53
N LEU A 13 18.16 14.07 13.00
CA LEU A 13 17.36 12.89 13.33
C LEU A 13 17.40 12.59 14.84
N HIS A 14 18.59 12.62 15.45
CA HIS A 14 18.74 12.43 16.88
C HIS A 14 17.96 13.45 17.70
N SER A 15 17.94 14.71 17.26
CA SER A 15 17.15 15.77 17.92
C SER A 15 15.64 15.51 17.83
N HIS A 16 15.15 15.01 16.69
CA HIS A 16 13.74 14.64 16.54
C HIS A 16 13.35 13.49 17.46
N TYR A 17 14.13 12.39 17.48
CA TYR A 17 13.84 11.25 18.36
C TYR A 17 13.88 11.64 19.85
N SER A 18 14.78 12.56 20.23
CA SER A 18 14.88 13.03 21.61
C SER A 18 13.67 13.87 22.04
N ALA A 19 13.01 14.54 21.09
CA ALA A 19 11.84 15.38 21.32
C ALA A 19 10.51 14.60 21.24
N GLU A 20 10.47 13.48 20.52
CA GLU A 20 9.26 12.67 20.31
C GLU A 20 8.48 12.32 21.59
N PRO A 21 9.12 11.86 22.70
CA PRO A 21 8.41 11.55 23.95
C PRO A 21 7.70 12.74 24.59
N LEU A 22 8.08 13.97 24.22
CA LEU A 22 7.49 15.21 24.74
C LEU A 22 6.43 15.80 23.79
N SER A 23 6.08 15.08 22.71
CA SER A 23 5.17 15.60 21.70
C SER A 23 3.72 15.65 22.20
N THR A 24 3.12 16.82 22.06
CA THR A 24 1.68 17.06 22.15
C THR A 24 0.99 16.75 20.80
N PRO A 25 -0.35 16.62 20.75
CA PRO A 25 -1.06 16.50 19.48
C PRO A 25 -0.76 17.64 18.49
N ALA A 26 -0.63 18.88 18.98
CA ALA A 26 -0.35 20.04 18.14
C ALA A 26 1.09 20.03 17.59
N THR A 27 2.07 19.63 18.39
CA THR A 27 3.46 19.49 17.92
C THR A 27 3.61 18.29 16.99
N PHE A 28 2.88 17.20 17.24
CA PHE A 28 2.86 16.04 16.34
C PHE A 28 2.29 16.40 14.97
N GLN A 29 1.16 17.13 14.93
CA GLN A 29 0.59 17.63 13.68
C GLN A 29 1.63 18.45 12.90
N ARG A 30 2.21 19.47 13.54
CA ARG A 30 3.16 20.38 12.90
C ARG A 30 4.45 19.69 12.44
N ASP A 31 5.05 18.87 13.31
CA ASP A 31 6.42 18.37 13.12
C ASP A 31 6.47 17.04 12.36
N ALA A 32 5.42 16.22 12.44
CA ALA A 32 5.35 14.94 11.73
C ALA A 32 4.42 15.01 10.52
N ILE A 33 3.17 15.46 10.69
CA ILE A 33 2.14 15.34 9.65
C ILE A 33 2.25 16.44 8.59
N ASP A 34 2.35 17.70 9.01
CA ASP A 34 2.49 18.84 8.10
C ASP A 34 3.89 18.92 7.44
N SER A 35 4.81 18.06 7.89
CA SER A 35 6.13 17.89 7.26
C SER A 35 6.11 16.93 6.07
N LEU A 36 5.02 16.17 5.89
CA LEU A 36 4.86 15.26 4.77
C LEU A 36 4.67 16.05 3.47
N PRO A 37 5.21 15.58 2.33
CA PRO A 37 4.85 16.12 1.03
C PRO A 37 3.34 15.99 0.78
N ASP A 38 2.77 16.97 0.09
CA ASP A 38 1.36 17.03 -0.31
C ASP A 38 0.89 15.82 -1.12
N HIS A 39 1.78 15.23 -1.93
CA HIS A 39 1.52 14.05 -2.74
C HIS A 39 1.67 12.72 -1.98
N ILE A 40 2.04 12.73 -0.68
CA ILE A 40 2.18 11.51 0.13
C ILE A 40 1.08 11.45 1.19
N VAL A 41 0.36 10.34 1.21
CA VAL A 41 -0.58 9.99 2.28
C VAL A 41 -0.04 8.80 3.05
N ALA A 42 0.13 8.93 4.37
CA ALA A 42 0.46 7.82 5.24
C ALA A 42 -0.82 7.23 5.85
N VAL A 43 -0.92 5.90 5.87
CA VAL A 43 -2.05 5.20 6.51
C VAL A 43 -1.53 4.12 7.45
N SER A 44 -1.79 4.31 8.75
CA SER A 44 -1.51 3.29 9.76
C SER A 44 -2.66 2.30 9.85
N LEU A 45 -2.32 1.01 9.86
CA LEU A 45 -3.26 -0.10 10.02
C LEU A 45 -2.86 -0.88 11.26
N SER A 46 -3.72 -0.93 12.27
CA SER A 46 -3.48 -1.73 13.47
C SER A 46 -4.72 -2.51 13.87
N VAL A 47 -4.54 -3.61 14.60
CA VAL A 47 -5.64 -4.45 15.05
C VAL A 47 -5.53 -4.77 16.53
N ASP A 48 -6.65 -4.63 17.23
CA ASP A 48 -6.83 -5.18 18.56
C ASP A 48 -7.39 -6.60 18.41
N ARG A 49 -6.55 -7.60 18.68
CA ARG A 49 -6.92 -9.01 18.58
C ARG A 49 -7.96 -9.43 19.61
N GLU A 50 -7.99 -8.81 20.78
CA GLU A 50 -8.92 -9.18 21.85
C GLU A 50 -10.31 -8.61 21.59
N ALA A 51 -10.37 -7.33 21.18
CA ALA A 51 -11.63 -6.68 20.83
C ALA A 51 -12.18 -7.12 19.46
N GLY A 52 -11.31 -7.59 18.55
CA GLY A 52 -11.68 -7.85 17.16
C GLY A 52 -11.90 -6.57 16.35
N ASP A 53 -11.24 -5.48 16.76
CA ASP A 53 -11.36 -4.14 16.18
C ASP A 53 -10.11 -3.79 15.37
N MET A 54 -10.30 -3.32 14.13
CA MET A 54 -9.23 -2.75 13.31
C MET A 54 -9.26 -1.23 13.37
N TYR A 55 -8.11 -0.61 13.53
CA TYR A 55 -7.93 0.84 13.49
C TYR A 55 -7.24 1.23 12.20
N VAL A 56 -7.85 2.18 11.48
CA VAL A 56 -7.29 2.77 10.27
C VAL A 56 -7.08 4.25 10.51
N THR A 57 -5.83 4.69 10.51
CA THR A 57 -5.47 6.10 10.75
C THR A 57 -4.88 6.71 9.49
N ARG A 58 -5.58 7.66 8.89
CA ARG A 58 -5.14 8.41 7.71
C ARG A 58 -4.45 9.70 8.12
N LEU A 59 -3.27 9.94 7.54
CA LEU A 59 -2.39 11.06 7.85
C LEU A 59 -1.95 11.72 6.54
N ALA A 60 -2.27 13.00 6.37
CA ALA A 60 -1.88 13.78 5.21
C ALA A 60 -1.59 15.23 5.63
N CYS A 61 -0.70 15.89 4.89
CA CYS A 61 -0.27 17.25 5.18
C CYS A 61 -1.46 18.24 5.13
N GLY A 62 -1.53 19.16 6.10
CA GLY A 62 -2.52 20.22 6.11
C GLY A 62 -3.95 19.79 6.44
N VAL A 63 -4.18 18.53 6.80
CA VAL A 63 -5.48 18.02 7.25
C VAL A 63 -5.38 17.35 8.61
N VAL A 64 -6.52 17.32 9.32
CA VAL A 64 -6.62 16.65 10.62
C VAL A 64 -6.58 15.13 10.41
N PRO A 65 -5.76 14.39 11.18
CA PRO A 65 -5.74 12.93 11.18
C PRO A 65 -7.11 12.32 11.39
N VAL A 66 -7.49 11.37 10.54
CA VAL A 66 -8.72 10.61 10.69
C VAL A 66 -8.40 9.25 11.28
N VAL A 67 -9.01 8.91 12.41
CA VAL A 67 -8.89 7.60 13.05
C VAL A 67 -10.27 6.93 13.01
N MET A 68 -10.36 5.77 12.37
CA MET A 68 -11.57 4.95 12.36
C MET A 68 -11.33 3.63 13.08
N ARG A 69 -12.22 3.28 14.00
CA ARG A 69 -12.28 1.96 14.65
C ARG A 69 -13.37 1.13 13.98
N LEU A 70 -12.97 0.01 13.39
CA LEU A 70 -13.77 -0.84 12.54
C LEU A 70 -13.84 -2.25 13.15
N PRO A 71 -14.93 -2.63 13.83
CA PRO A 71 -15.11 -4.00 14.27
C PRO A 71 -15.16 -4.93 13.06
N LEU A 72 -14.29 -5.94 13.03
CA LEU A 72 -14.04 -6.76 11.84
C LEU A 72 -15.26 -7.58 11.42
N LYS A 73 -16.06 -8.03 12.40
CA LYS A 73 -17.27 -8.84 12.18
C LYS A 73 -18.56 -8.02 12.12
N ARG A 74 -18.49 -6.67 12.06
CA ARG A 74 -19.69 -5.81 12.16
C ARG A 74 -20.76 -6.06 11.09
N GLN A 75 -20.36 -6.43 9.88
CA GLN A 75 -21.33 -6.68 8.80
C GLN A 75 -22.09 -7.97 9.04
N ALA A 76 -21.40 -9.06 9.37
CA ALA A 76 -22.01 -10.33 9.75
C ALA A 76 -22.98 -10.17 10.94
N LEU A 77 -22.57 -9.43 11.98
CA LEU A 77 -23.43 -9.16 13.14
C LEU A 77 -24.72 -8.41 12.79
N ARG A 78 -24.69 -7.50 11.81
CA ARG A 78 -25.90 -6.80 11.33
C ARG A 78 -26.85 -7.72 10.57
N GLU A 79 -26.30 -8.72 9.87
CA GLU A 79 -27.08 -9.74 9.15
C GLU A 79 -27.56 -10.88 10.08
N GLY A 80 -27.22 -10.82 11.37
CA GLY A 80 -27.57 -11.85 12.35
C GLY A 80 -26.72 -13.12 12.22
N GLU A 81 -25.58 -13.05 11.53
CA GLU A 81 -24.63 -14.14 11.38
C GLU A 81 -23.65 -14.17 12.57
N GLU A 82 -23.48 -15.34 13.19
CA GLU A 82 -22.52 -15.54 14.29
C GLU A 82 -21.07 -15.70 13.76
N ASP A 83 -20.90 -16.19 12.53
CA ASP A 83 -19.61 -16.53 11.93
C ASP A 83 -19.16 -15.51 10.86
N GLY A 84 -18.64 -14.37 11.32
CA GLY A 84 -17.99 -13.36 10.44
C GLY A 84 -16.49 -13.59 10.21
N LEU A 85 -15.94 -13.03 9.13
CA LEU A 85 -14.49 -13.04 8.85
C LEU A 85 -13.73 -12.14 9.83
N GLY A 86 -13.12 -12.72 10.86
CA GLY A 86 -12.19 -12.04 11.76
C GLY A 86 -10.73 -12.13 11.28
N LEU A 87 -9.82 -11.59 12.09
CA LEU A 87 -8.40 -11.57 11.78
C LEU A 87 -7.81 -12.98 11.69
N ASP A 88 -8.12 -13.84 12.65
CA ASP A 88 -7.50 -15.17 12.74
C ASP A 88 -7.95 -16.05 11.57
N GLU A 89 -9.23 -15.98 11.19
CA GLU A 89 -9.79 -16.69 10.04
C GLU A 89 -9.13 -16.22 8.72
N ALA A 90 -8.94 -14.91 8.55
CA ALA A 90 -8.27 -14.37 7.36
C ALA A 90 -6.78 -14.76 7.29
N LEU A 91 -6.06 -14.70 8.42
CA LEU A 91 -4.66 -15.10 8.48
C LEU A 91 -4.48 -16.61 8.31
N GLU A 92 -5.42 -17.42 8.76
CA GLU A 92 -5.41 -18.87 8.53
C GLU A 92 -5.62 -19.22 7.05
N GLU A 93 -6.62 -18.62 6.40
CA GLU A 93 -6.84 -18.81 4.95
C GLU A 93 -5.61 -18.35 4.14
N LEU A 94 -5.04 -17.19 4.48
CA LEU A 94 -3.81 -16.72 3.84
C LEU A 94 -2.67 -17.72 4.00
N ARG A 95 -2.44 -18.22 5.22
CA ARG A 95 -1.38 -19.22 5.48
C ARG A 95 -1.62 -20.50 4.69
N ASP A 96 -2.83 -21.06 4.69
CA ASP A 96 -3.15 -22.27 3.93
C ASP A 96 -2.85 -22.08 2.43
N VAL A 97 -3.33 -20.97 1.85
CA VAL A 97 -3.12 -20.68 0.42
C VAL A 97 -1.63 -20.55 0.09
N VAL A 98 -0.88 -19.82 0.91
CA VAL A 98 0.55 -19.58 0.71
C VAL A 98 1.37 -20.87 0.90
N GLU A 99 1.12 -21.64 1.97
CA GLU A 99 1.84 -22.87 2.26
C GLU A 99 1.59 -23.95 1.19
N ARG A 100 0.34 -24.10 0.74
CA ARG A 100 0.01 -25.00 -0.38
C ARG A 100 0.65 -24.52 -1.67
N GLY A 101 0.63 -23.22 -1.94
CA GLY A 101 1.28 -22.62 -3.11
C GLY A 101 2.80 -22.87 -3.14
N ALA A 102 3.46 -22.71 -2.00
CA ALA A 102 4.89 -22.98 -1.83
C ALA A 102 5.23 -24.47 -2.00
N GLY A 103 4.44 -25.36 -1.40
CA GLY A 103 4.60 -26.82 -1.57
C GLY A 103 4.48 -27.24 -3.04
N MET A 104 3.53 -26.67 -3.76
CA MET A 104 3.34 -26.93 -5.19
C MET A 104 4.46 -26.35 -6.07
N ALA A 105 5.04 -25.20 -5.71
CA ALA A 105 6.17 -24.61 -6.43
C ALA A 105 7.38 -25.54 -6.41
N ARG A 106 7.70 -26.12 -5.24
CA ARG A 106 8.80 -27.08 -5.07
C ARG A 106 8.55 -28.42 -5.78
N GLY A 107 7.28 -28.81 -5.96
CA GLY A 107 6.88 -30.05 -6.61
C GLY A 107 6.72 -29.99 -8.14
N GLY A 108 6.85 -28.82 -8.77
CA GLY A 108 6.57 -28.64 -10.21
C GLY A 108 7.42 -29.51 -11.14
N ASP A 109 8.68 -29.76 -10.78
CA ASP A 109 9.59 -30.63 -11.53
C ASP A 109 9.23 -32.13 -11.46
N ALA A 110 8.37 -32.51 -10.50
CA ALA A 110 7.89 -33.88 -10.37
C ALA A 110 6.76 -34.22 -11.37
N CYS A 111 6.14 -33.22 -12.01
CA CYS A 111 5.07 -33.42 -13.00
C CYS A 111 5.64 -33.87 -14.36
N LYS A 112 5.67 -35.18 -14.59
CA LYS A 112 6.24 -35.81 -15.79
C LYS A 112 5.21 -35.97 -16.90
N THR A 113 3.93 -36.18 -16.58
CA THR A 113 2.87 -36.37 -17.57
C THR A 113 2.16 -35.07 -17.93
N ARG A 114 1.45 -35.06 -19.07
CA ARG A 114 0.66 -33.89 -19.48
C ARG A 114 -0.50 -33.67 -18.50
N GLU A 115 -1.12 -34.76 -18.06
CA GLU A 115 -2.26 -34.77 -17.13
C GLU A 115 -1.85 -34.20 -15.77
N GLU A 116 -0.69 -34.61 -15.23
CA GLU A 116 -0.13 -34.05 -13.99
C GLU A 116 0.12 -32.54 -14.10
N ARG A 117 0.67 -32.07 -15.23
CA ARG A 117 0.89 -30.63 -15.45
C ARG A 117 -0.41 -29.84 -15.52
N VAL A 118 -1.44 -30.39 -16.17
CA VAL A 118 -2.77 -29.75 -16.25
C VAL A 118 -3.37 -29.66 -14.85
N GLN A 119 -3.30 -30.73 -14.06
CA GLN A 119 -3.82 -30.75 -12.69
C GLN A 119 -3.05 -29.78 -11.78
N TRP A 120 -1.72 -29.75 -11.87
CA TRP A 120 -0.87 -28.79 -11.15
C TRP A 120 -1.25 -27.34 -11.44
N TRP A 121 -1.46 -26.99 -12.72
CA TRP A 121 -1.92 -25.65 -13.09
C TRP A 121 -3.34 -25.34 -12.62
N LYS A 122 -4.23 -26.33 -12.65
CA LYS A 122 -5.61 -26.18 -12.17
C LYS A 122 -5.63 -25.83 -10.67
N GLU A 123 -4.91 -26.59 -9.86
CA GLU A 123 -4.81 -26.36 -8.42
C GLU A 123 -4.18 -25.00 -8.08
N ARG A 124 -3.12 -24.59 -8.80
CA ARG A 124 -2.52 -23.26 -8.59
C ARG A 124 -3.48 -22.11 -8.94
N LYS A 125 -4.29 -22.26 -9.99
CA LYS A 125 -5.33 -21.27 -10.34
C LYS A 125 -6.44 -21.22 -9.29
N GLU A 126 -6.79 -22.34 -8.68
CA GLU A 126 -7.73 -22.38 -7.58
C GLU A 126 -7.18 -21.65 -6.34
N LEU A 127 -5.90 -21.84 -6.01
CA LEU A 127 -5.24 -21.09 -4.94
C LEU A 127 -5.17 -19.58 -5.24
N ASP A 128 -4.87 -19.21 -6.48
CA ASP A 128 -4.88 -17.79 -6.92
C ASP A 128 -6.27 -17.14 -6.75
N GLU A 129 -7.32 -17.87 -7.13
CA GLU A 129 -8.71 -17.42 -6.98
C GLU A 129 -9.14 -17.34 -5.51
N ARG A 130 -8.72 -18.29 -4.67
CA ARG A 130 -8.96 -18.23 -3.21
C ARG A 130 -8.32 -16.99 -2.59
N LEU A 131 -7.07 -16.69 -2.95
CA LEU A 131 -6.40 -15.47 -2.48
C LEU A 131 -7.13 -14.22 -2.98
N ARG A 132 -7.54 -14.17 -4.25
CA ARG A 132 -8.36 -13.08 -4.80
C ARG A 132 -9.63 -12.87 -3.99
N ALA A 133 -10.35 -13.95 -3.68
CA ALA A 133 -11.58 -13.91 -2.91
C ALA A 133 -11.34 -13.43 -1.47
N LEU A 134 -10.28 -13.90 -0.81
CA LEU A 134 -9.89 -13.44 0.52
C LEU A 134 -9.64 -11.93 0.54
N LEU A 135 -8.84 -11.41 -0.40
CA LEU A 135 -8.54 -9.97 -0.48
C LEU A 135 -9.78 -9.14 -0.82
N GLY A 136 -10.69 -9.69 -1.64
CA GLY A 136 -12.01 -9.11 -1.87
C GLY A 136 -12.81 -8.99 -0.57
N LYS A 137 -12.84 -10.04 0.26
CA LYS A 137 -13.51 -10.00 1.56
C LYS A 137 -12.85 -9.05 2.56
N VAL A 138 -11.51 -8.97 2.59
CA VAL A 138 -10.79 -7.99 3.43
C VAL A 138 -11.25 -6.56 3.07
N GLU A 139 -11.42 -6.26 1.79
CA GLU A 139 -11.99 -4.97 1.39
C GLU A 139 -13.47 -4.83 1.78
N THR A 140 -14.33 -5.75 1.36
CA THR A 140 -15.77 -5.54 1.50
C THR A 140 -16.24 -5.69 2.94
N VAL A 141 -15.68 -6.62 3.72
CA VAL A 141 -16.11 -6.95 5.09
C VAL A 141 -15.39 -6.10 6.13
N TRP A 142 -14.06 -5.96 6.05
CA TRP A 142 -13.32 -5.22 7.08
C TRP A 142 -13.38 -3.72 6.85
N LEU A 143 -13.09 -3.27 5.63
CA LEU A 143 -13.10 -1.84 5.30
C LEU A 143 -14.51 -1.35 4.95
N GLY A 144 -15.26 -2.07 4.12
CA GLY A 144 -16.62 -1.71 3.73
C GLY A 144 -16.73 -0.27 3.24
N GLY A 145 -17.64 0.49 3.82
CA GLY A 145 -17.85 1.92 3.53
C GLY A 145 -16.67 2.84 3.86
N PHE A 146 -15.65 2.33 4.53
CA PHE A 146 -14.48 3.08 4.98
C PHE A 146 -13.23 2.83 4.15
N LYS A 147 -13.32 2.02 3.08
CA LYS A 147 -12.18 1.77 2.17
C LYS A 147 -11.60 3.04 1.56
N GLY A 148 -12.39 4.13 1.50
CA GLY A 148 -11.94 5.46 1.14
C GLY A 148 -10.79 6.01 2.01
N LEU A 149 -10.50 5.43 3.18
CA LEU A 149 -9.30 5.79 3.95
C LEU A 149 -7.99 5.42 3.22
N LEU A 150 -8.04 4.45 2.31
CA LEU A 150 -6.89 3.87 1.62
C LEU A 150 -6.69 4.40 0.20
N ILE A 151 -7.26 5.54 -0.17
CA ILE A 151 -7.11 6.09 -1.52
C ILE A 151 -6.77 7.57 -1.48
N THR A 152 -6.04 8.05 -2.48
CA THR A 152 -5.68 9.46 -2.65
C THR A 152 -6.75 10.21 -3.42
N ASP A 153 -6.76 11.54 -3.30
CA ASP A 153 -7.76 12.43 -3.88
C ASP A 153 -7.22 13.85 -4.04
N ASP A 154 -8.01 14.71 -4.67
CA ASP A 154 -7.78 16.14 -4.85
C ASP A 154 -8.84 17.00 -4.12
N TYR A 155 -9.60 16.43 -3.17
CA TYR A 155 -10.78 17.09 -2.57
C TYR A 155 -10.42 18.21 -1.58
N ASN A 156 -9.12 18.45 -1.37
CA ASN A 156 -8.57 19.57 -0.63
C ASN A 156 -8.54 20.88 -1.42
N GLU A 157 -8.69 20.82 -2.76
CA GLU A 157 -8.61 22.03 -3.57
C GLU A 157 -9.73 23.02 -3.22
N GLU A 158 -9.36 24.31 -3.08
CA GLU A 158 -10.28 25.38 -2.69
C GLU A 158 -11.48 25.49 -3.64
N ILE A 159 -11.29 25.18 -4.92
CA ILE A 159 -12.35 25.16 -5.94
C ILE A 159 -13.50 24.20 -5.59
N LEU A 160 -13.22 23.14 -4.81
CA LEU A 160 -14.21 22.13 -4.41
C LEU A 160 -14.87 22.44 -3.06
N ALA A 161 -14.48 23.50 -2.36
CA ALA A 161 -14.96 23.81 -1.01
C ALA A 161 -16.48 23.96 -0.93
N VAL A 162 -17.10 24.61 -1.94
CA VAL A 162 -18.56 24.81 -2.01
C VAL A 162 -19.28 23.48 -2.24
N SER A 163 -18.78 22.65 -3.17
CA SER A 163 -19.33 21.33 -3.48
C SER A 163 -19.25 20.40 -2.26
N LEU A 164 -18.12 20.44 -1.54
CA LEU A 164 -17.90 19.68 -0.31
C LEU A 164 -18.86 20.10 0.81
N ALA A 165 -19.04 21.42 1.02
CA ALA A 165 -20.01 21.94 1.99
C ALA A 165 -21.44 21.53 1.66
N LYS A 166 -21.82 21.55 0.38
CA LYS A 166 -23.14 21.09 -0.09
C LYS A 166 -23.35 19.60 0.15
N PHE A 167 -22.35 18.76 -0.13
CA PHE A 167 -22.40 17.33 0.16
C PHE A 167 -22.60 17.10 1.66
N LYS A 168 -21.77 17.74 2.50
CA LYS A 168 -21.85 17.67 3.96
C LYS A 168 -23.26 18.02 4.47
N GLU A 169 -23.81 19.17 4.08
CA GLU A 169 -25.15 19.62 4.51
C GLU A 169 -26.26 18.66 4.04
N THR A 170 -26.07 18.02 2.87
CA THR A 170 -27.02 17.04 2.35
C THR A 170 -27.03 15.78 3.21
N ILE A 171 -25.86 15.25 3.56
CA ILE A 171 -25.72 14.06 4.40
C ILE A 171 -26.20 14.34 5.83
N GLU A 172 -25.80 15.45 6.45
CA GLU A 172 -26.25 15.83 7.79
C GLU A 172 -27.79 15.87 7.88
N ARG A 173 -28.46 16.49 6.88
CA ARG A 173 -29.92 16.56 6.83
C ARG A 173 -30.57 15.22 6.53
N LEU A 174 -29.95 14.37 5.73
CA LEU A 174 -30.45 13.03 5.42
C LEU A 174 -30.55 12.21 6.72
N ILE A 175 -29.46 12.12 7.47
CA ILE A 175 -29.40 11.36 8.72
C ILE A 175 -30.31 11.99 9.78
N PHE A 176 -30.26 13.32 9.94
CA PHE A 176 -31.12 14.02 10.91
C PHE A 176 -32.60 13.75 10.67
N LYS A 177 -33.07 13.78 9.41
CA LYS A 177 -34.47 13.49 9.09
C LYS A 177 -34.87 12.05 9.41
N ALA A 178 -33.99 11.08 9.15
CA ALA A 178 -34.24 9.67 9.44
C ALA A 178 -34.42 9.46 10.95
N VAL A 179 -33.51 9.98 11.75
CA VAL A 179 -33.53 9.84 13.22
C VAL A 179 -34.68 10.66 13.83
N ALA A 180 -34.77 11.97 13.53
CA ALA A 180 -35.70 12.88 14.20
C ALA A 180 -37.19 12.64 13.88
N LYS A 181 -37.51 12.10 12.69
CA LYS A 181 -38.91 11.78 12.31
C LYS A 181 -39.53 10.76 13.27
N LYS A 182 -38.71 9.89 13.86
CA LYS A 182 -39.15 8.74 14.65
C LYS A 182 -38.98 8.92 16.16
N THR A 183 -37.99 9.69 16.62
CA THR A 183 -37.78 9.97 18.07
C THR A 183 -38.88 10.83 18.71
N ARG A 184 -39.74 11.49 17.91
CA ARG A 184 -40.92 12.23 18.40
C ARG A 184 -41.94 11.37 19.13
N SER A 185 -41.88 10.04 18.97
CA SER A 185 -42.76 9.08 19.64
C SER A 185 -42.27 8.67 21.05
N THR A 186 -40.95 8.71 21.29
CA THR A 186 -40.32 7.96 22.39
C THR A 186 -39.44 8.77 23.34
N SER A 187 -39.07 10.02 23.03
CA SER A 187 -38.25 10.84 23.95
C SER A 187 -38.72 12.31 24.05
N PRO A 188 -38.69 12.92 25.25
CA PRO A 188 -39.04 14.33 25.45
C PRO A 188 -37.93 15.33 25.07
N ARG A 189 -36.74 14.85 24.67
CA ARG A 189 -35.59 15.70 24.32
C ARG A 189 -35.59 15.97 22.82
N ALA A 190 -35.48 17.24 22.44
CA ALA A 190 -35.35 17.60 21.03
C ALA A 190 -34.06 16.99 20.47
N VAL A 191 -34.17 16.22 19.39
CA VAL A 191 -33.00 15.74 18.64
C VAL A 191 -32.34 16.96 17.99
N GLU A 192 -31.06 17.16 18.28
CA GLU A 192 -30.24 18.21 17.67
C GLU A 192 -29.49 17.64 16.46
N LEU A 193 -29.25 18.47 15.46
CA LEU A 193 -28.44 18.09 14.31
C LEU A 193 -26.98 17.93 14.75
N LEU A 194 -26.40 16.75 14.54
CA LEU A 194 -25.00 16.51 14.80
C LEU A 194 -24.15 16.95 13.60
N PRO A 195 -23.16 17.84 13.80
CA PRO A 195 -22.28 18.28 12.71
C PRO A 195 -21.35 17.14 12.29
N LEU A 196 -21.21 16.95 10.99
CA LEU A 196 -20.33 15.94 10.40
C LEU A 196 -18.93 16.53 10.17
N ASP A 197 -17.89 15.78 10.54
CA ASP A 197 -16.52 16.18 10.25
C ASP A 197 -16.23 16.12 8.74
N THR A 198 -15.52 17.13 8.23
CA THR A 198 -15.23 17.28 6.79
C THR A 198 -14.35 16.15 6.26
N GLU A 199 -13.41 15.63 7.06
CA GLU A 199 -12.56 14.53 6.62
C GLU A 199 -13.34 13.21 6.54
N VAL A 200 -14.34 13.03 7.41
CA VAL A 200 -15.27 11.90 7.32
C VAL A 200 -16.09 11.99 6.04
N CYS A 201 -16.57 13.19 5.65
CA CYS A 201 -17.20 13.37 4.33
C CYS A 201 -16.29 12.92 3.19
N ARG A 202 -15.00 13.27 3.24
CA ARG A 202 -14.04 12.89 2.19
C ARG A 202 -13.80 11.38 2.13
N VAL A 203 -13.83 10.68 3.27
CA VAL A 203 -13.79 9.20 3.28
C VAL A 203 -14.92 8.62 2.44
N PHE A 204 -16.14 9.14 2.59
CA PHE A 204 -17.29 8.66 1.80
C PHE A 204 -17.24 9.12 0.34
N LEU A 205 -16.80 10.35 0.06
CA LEU A 205 -16.59 10.83 -1.32
C LEU A 205 -15.60 9.95 -2.10
N ARG A 206 -14.64 9.34 -1.41
CA ARG A 206 -13.65 8.41 -1.98
C ARG A 206 -14.22 7.03 -2.33
N LEU A 207 -15.48 6.73 -2.01
CA LEU A 207 -16.21 5.58 -2.56
C LEU A 207 -16.47 5.73 -4.07
N GLY A 208 -16.36 6.97 -4.58
CA GLY A 208 -16.56 7.30 -6.00
C GLY A 208 -17.98 7.76 -6.32
N ALA A 209 -18.21 8.14 -7.58
CA ALA A 209 -19.49 8.70 -8.03
C ALA A 209 -20.63 7.69 -7.98
N LYS A 210 -20.32 6.41 -8.20
CA LYS A 210 -21.29 5.31 -8.32
C LYS A 210 -20.75 4.06 -7.63
N PRO A 211 -20.74 4.02 -6.29
CA PRO A 211 -20.37 2.79 -5.58
C PRO A 211 -21.31 1.66 -6.02
N THR A 212 -20.73 0.55 -6.45
CA THR A 212 -21.46 -0.58 -7.04
C THR A 212 -22.08 -1.51 -6.03
N ASP A 213 -21.56 -1.52 -4.80
CA ASP A 213 -22.06 -2.33 -3.70
C ASP A 213 -22.78 -1.42 -2.70
N ASP A 214 -24.09 -1.58 -2.58
CA ASP A 214 -24.96 -0.81 -1.70
C ASP A 214 -24.53 -0.92 -0.24
N ARG A 215 -23.96 -2.07 0.15
CA ARG A 215 -23.46 -2.34 1.51
C ARG A 215 -22.37 -1.37 1.94
N GLU A 216 -21.59 -0.79 1.01
CA GLU A 216 -20.59 0.23 1.32
C GLU A 216 -21.24 1.52 1.83
N VAL A 217 -22.35 1.92 1.22
CA VAL A 217 -23.10 3.12 1.59
C VAL A 217 -23.92 2.86 2.85
N GLU A 218 -24.52 1.67 2.96
CA GLU A 218 -25.21 1.24 4.18
C GLU A 218 -24.28 1.26 5.40
N ASP A 219 -23.05 0.76 5.27
CA ASP A 219 -22.06 0.78 6.37
C ASP A 219 -21.76 2.22 6.84
N ALA A 220 -21.69 3.18 5.91
CA ALA A 220 -21.56 4.60 6.23
C ALA A 220 -22.81 5.16 6.94
N LEU A 221 -24.02 4.78 6.50
CA LEU A 221 -25.28 5.18 7.13
C LEU A 221 -25.38 4.68 8.57
N TYR A 222 -25.07 3.40 8.82
CA TYR A 222 -25.03 2.83 10.16
C TYR A 222 -24.09 3.60 11.07
N TYR A 223 -22.86 3.89 10.62
CA TYR A 223 -21.90 4.67 11.38
C TYR A 223 -22.41 6.09 11.72
N LEU A 224 -23.04 6.77 10.77
CA LEU A 224 -23.57 8.11 11.00
C LEU A 224 -24.76 8.11 11.97
N MET A 225 -25.58 7.06 11.95
CA MET A 225 -26.68 6.88 12.90
C MET A 225 -26.18 6.46 14.29
N ASP A 226 -25.16 5.61 14.36
CA ASP A 226 -24.49 5.24 15.61
C ASP A 226 -23.98 6.49 16.34
N ALA A 227 -23.50 7.51 15.63
CA ALA A 227 -23.10 8.78 16.25
C ALA A 227 -24.27 9.46 17.01
N TYR A 228 -25.50 9.37 16.50
CA TYR A 228 -26.70 9.82 17.22
C TYR A 228 -27.01 8.93 18.43
N GLN A 229 -26.89 7.61 18.28
CA GLN A 229 -27.02 6.65 19.39
C GLN A 229 -26.04 6.98 20.53
N TYR A 230 -24.78 7.23 20.22
CA TYR A 230 -23.75 7.64 21.20
C TYR A 230 -24.03 9.01 21.83
N SER A 231 -24.72 9.91 21.12
CA SER A 231 -25.20 11.19 21.68
C SER A 231 -26.42 11.03 22.62
N GLY A 232 -26.93 9.81 22.78
CA GLY A 232 -28.06 9.47 23.65
C GLY A 232 -29.42 9.50 22.95
N VAL A 233 -29.47 9.53 21.62
CA VAL A 233 -30.71 9.45 20.84
C VAL A 233 -30.98 8.00 20.48
N GLY A 234 -32.09 7.42 20.96
CA GLY A 234 -32.46 6.05 20.59
C GLY A 234 -32.80 5.93 19.10
N VAL A 235 -31.99 5.17 18.36
CA VAL A 235 -32.16 4.82 16.96
C VAL A 235 -32.64 3.37 16.87
N ASP A 236 -33.81 3.17 16.29
CA ASP A 236 -34.34 1.85 15.96
C ASP A 236 -34.11 1.58 14.47
N TYR A 237 -33.15 0.71 14.16
CA TYR A 237 -32.71 0.44 12.79
C TYR A 237 -33.81 -0.23 11.95
N ASP A 238 -34.67 -1.05 12.56
CA ASP A 238 -35.74 -1.77 11.87
C ASP A 238 -36.84 -0.83 11.33
N GLU A 239 -36.94 0.37 11.90
CA GLU A 239 -37.92 1.38 11.49
C GLU A 239 -37.41 2.37 10.42
N ILE A 240 -36.13 2.28 10.06
CA ILE A 240 -35.46 3.21 9.15
C ILE A 240 -35.42 2.60 7.74
N ASP A 241 -35.86 3.40 6.76
CA ASP A 241 -35.81 3.04 5.34
C ASP A 241 -34.38 3.25 4.81
N ILE A 242 -33.51 2.27 5.07
CA ILE A 242 -32.10 2.29 4.68
C ILE A 242 -31.96 2.31 3.16
N ASP A 243 -32.78 1.56 2.42
CA ASP A 243 -32.74 1.53 0.94
C ASP A 243 -32.95 2.92 0.34
N SER A 244 -33.97 3.65 0.81
CA SER A 244 -34.22 5.01 0.34
C SER A 244 -33.09 5.96 0.71
N MET A 245 -32.50 5.80 1.90
CA MET A 245 -31.35 6.61 2.33
C MET A 245 -30.10 6.29 1.52
N THR A 246 -29.85 5.03 1.19
CA THR A 246 -28.73 4.58 0.34
C THR A 246 -28.84 5.22 -1.03
N PHE A 247 -30.03 5.25 -1.64
CA PHE A 247 -30.26 5.93 -2.91
C PHE A 247 -29.96 7.44 -2.80
N ALA A 248 -30.50 8.11 -1.78
CA ALA A 248 -30.27 9.55 -1.58
C ALA A 248 -28.79 9.89 -1.31
N PHE A 249 -28.07 9.02 -0.62
CA PHE A 249 -26.63 9.18 -0.38
C PHE A 249 -25.85 9.01 -1.68
N LYS A 250 -26.15 7.99 -2.49
CA LYS A 250 -25.54 7.79 -3.80
C LYS A 250 -25.80 8.97 -4.74
N ASP A 251 -26.99 9.53 -4.75
CA ASP A 251 -27.30 10.75 -5.50
C ASP A 251 -26.43 11.94 -5.05
N ALA A 252 -26.18 12.07 -3.74
CA ALA A 252 -25.29 13.11 -3.21
C ALA A 252 -23.82 12.89 -3.62
N LEU A 253 -23.35 11.64 -3.65
CA LEU A 253 -22.03 11.27 -4.18
C LEU A 253 -21.92 11.64 -5.68
N GLU A 254 -22.87 11.20 -6.51
CA GLU A 254 -22.89 11.49 -7.94
C GLU A 254 -22.93 13.01 -8.20
N ALA A 255 -23.71 13.76 -7.42
CA ALA A 255 -23.78 15.21 -7.52
C ALA A 255 -22.43 15.89 -7.22
N PHE A 256 -21.72 15.48 -6.16
CA PHE A 256 -20.39 16.02 -5.86
C PHE A 256 -19.40 15.72 -6.98
N HIS A 257 -19.35 14.46 -7.43
CA HIS A 257 -18.41 14.03 -8.47
C HIS A 257 -18.69 14.68 -9.82
N SER A 258 -19.97 14.88 -10.17
CA SER A 258 -20.35 15.63 -11.37
C SER A 258 -19.90 17.09 -11.31
N ASP A 259 -20.03 17.73 -10.16
CA ASP A 259 -19.58 19.11 -9.96
C ASP A 259 -18.05 19.21 -10.03
N ARG A 260 -17.36 18.29 -9.35
CA ARG A 260 -15.89 18.16 -9.41
C ARG A 260 -15.39 18.05 -10.84
N SER A 261 -15.93 17.13 -11.65
CA SER A 261 -15.50 16.97 -13.05
C SER A 261 -15.67 18.25 -13.86
N LYS A 262 -16.79 18.96 -13.70
CA LYS A 262 -17.03 20.25 -14.40
C LYS A 262 -16.07 21.34 -13.94
N LEU A 263 -15.81 21.44 -12.64
CA LEU A 263 -14.89 22.44 -12.08
C LEU A 263 -13.45 22.20 -12.51
N LEU A 264 -13.02 20.95 -12.57
CA LEU A 264 -11.69 20.57 -13.07
C LEU A 264 -11.53 20.82 -14.58
N GLU A 265 -12.59 20.64 -15.39
CA GLU A 265 -12.59 21.00 -16.81
C GLU A 265 -12.49 22.52 -17.04
N LEU A 266 -13.04 23.32 -16.14
CA LEU A 266 -12.97 24.79 -16.18
C LEU A 266 -11.65 25.35 -15.65
N ARG A 267 -10.79 24.50 -15.07
CA ARG A 267 -9.49 24.91 -14.52
C ARG A 267 -8.63 25.47 -15.66
N PRO A 268 -8.12 26.70 -15.55
CA PRO A 268 -7.19 27.22 -16.54
C PRO A 268 -5.95 26.30 -16.56
N PRO A 269 -5.37 26.01 -17.74
CA PRO A 269 -4.13 25.25 -17.82
C PRO A 269 -3.07 26.01 -17.02
N SER A 270 -2.66 25.43 -15.89
CA SER A 270 -1.68 26.06 -14.99
C SER A 270 -0.31 25.99 -15.65
N PRO A 271 0.39 27.12 -15.87
CA PRO A 271 1.74 27.10 -16.37
C PRO A 271 2.72 26.89 -15.19
N ALA A 272 2.85 25.67 -14.64
CA ALA A 272 4.02 25.24 -13.85
C ALA A 272 3.87 23.84 -13.19
N LEU A 273 4.99 23.11 -13.27
CA LEU A 273 5.42 21.86 -12.63
C LEU A 273 4.62 20.56 -12.89
N PRO A 274 5.31 19.44 -13.19
CA PRO A 274 4.71 18.11 -13.19
C PRO A 274 3.98 17.88 -11.87
N THR A 275 2.72 17.49 -11.90
CA THR A 275 2.04 17.04 -10.69
C THR A 275 2.67 15.72 -10.29
N THR A 276 3.54 15.73 -9.28
CA THR A 276 4.10 14.50 -8.70
C THR A 276 2.94 13.54 -8.39
N PRO A 277 2.97 12.29 -8.89
CA PRO A 277 1.89 11.35 -8.66
C PRO A 277 1.63 11.13 -7.17
N MET A 278 0.35 11.10 -6.79
CA MET A 278 -0.05 10.77 -5.42
C MET A 278 0.43 9.37 -5.03
N HIS A 279 0.92 9.20 -3.81
CA HIS A 279 1.49 7.95 -3.30
C HIS A 279 0.98 7.62 -1.89
N ILE A 280 0.76 6.33 -1.62
CA ILE A 280 0.32 5.85 -0.31
C ILE A 280 1.44 5.09 0.39
N VAL A 281 1.73 5.46 1.63
CA VAL A 281 2.63 4.72 2.52
C VAL A 281 1.79 4.03 3.60
N LEU A 282 1.68 2.71 3.52
CA LEU A 282 1.05 1.89 4.55
C LEU A 282 2.02 1.66 5.72
N ILE A 283 1.49 1.73 6.93
CA ILE A 283 2.18 1.39 8.17
C ILE A 283 1.38 0.28 8.84
N PRO A 284 1.50 -0.97 8.35
CA PRO A 284 0.80 -2.10 8.96
C PRO A 284 1.50 -2.51 10.25
N ASP A 285 0.71 -2.82 11.28
CA ASP A 285 1.23 -3.42 12.50
C ASP A 285 1.74 -4.85 12.28
N LYS A 286 2.29 -5.44 13.35
CA LYS A 286 2.88 -6.78 13.31
C LYS A 286 1.90 -7.90 12.94
N HIS A 287 0.60 -7.70 13.13
CA HIS A 287 -0.44 -8.69 12.83
C HIS A 287 -0.95 -8.56 11.39
N LEU A 288 -0.92 -7.35 10.83
CA LEU A 288 -1.44 -7.04 9.51
C LEU A 288 -0.38 -7.03 8.41
N GLN A 289 0.92 -7.04 8.74
CA GLN A 289 2.03 -7.01 7.77
C GLN A 289 2.05 -8.20 6.79
N ALA A 290 1.48 -9.36 7.14
CA ALA A 290 1.49 -10.54 6.27
C ALA A 290 0.50 -10.40 5.09
N LEU A 291 -0.56 -9.61 5.26
CA LEU A 291 -1.57 -9.40 4.23
C LEU A 291 -0.99 -8.57 3.07
N PRO A 292 -1.23 -8.96 1.80
CA PRO A 292 -0.81 -8.20 0.63
C PRO A 292 -1.77 -7.03 0.36
N TRP A 293 -1.80 -6.04 1.25
CA TRP A 293 -2.70 -4.87 1.18
C TRP A 293 -2.71 -4.20 -0.19
N GLU A 294 -1.56 -4.10 -0.85
CA GLU A 294 -1.42 -3.48 -2.18
C GLU A 294 -2.14 -4.25 -3.30
N SER A 295 -2.68 -5.42 -3.01
CA SER A 295 -3.45 -6.26 -3.93
C SER A 295 -4.93 -6.38 -3.59
N ILE A 296 -5.43 -5.68 -2.56
CA ILE A 296 -6.88 -5.53 -2.37
C ILE A 296 -7.46 -4.64 -3.50
N PRO A 297 -8.73 -4.82 -3.90
CA PRO A 297 -9.28 -4.17 -5.10
C PRO A 297 -9.06 -2.65 -5.18
N ILE A 298 -9.24 -1.90 -4.09
CA ILE A 298 -9.11 -0.44 -4.07
C ILE A 298 -7.65 0.04 -4.21
N LEU A 299 -6.68 -0.79 -3.80
CA LEU A 299 -5.25 -0.46 -3.86
C LEU A 299 -4.53 -1.06 -5.06
N ARG A 300 -5.06 -2.12 -5.67
CA ARG A 300 -4.41 -2.82 -6.78
C ARG A 300 -4.23 -1.89 -7.97
N GLY A 301 -2.99 -1.83 -8.48
CA GLY A 301 -2.60 -0.93 -9.57
C GLY A 301 -2.30 0.50 -9.13
N ARG A 302 -2.36 0.81 -7.84
CA ARG A 302 -1.97 2.12 -7.29
C ARG A 302 -0.55 2.10 -6.70
N PRO A 303 0.14 3.25 -6.68
CA PRO A 303 1.43 3.38 -6.01
C PRO A 303 1.25 3.30 -4.50
N VAL A 304 1.56 2.13 -3.95
CA VAL A 304 1.50 1.85 -2.52
C VAL A 304 2.81 1.21 -2.09
N SER A 305 3.43 1.77 -1.04
CA SER A 305 4.59 1.19 -0.36
C SER A 305 4.30 0.99 1.13
N ARG A 306 5.24 0.36 1.83
CA ARG A 306 5.16 0.08 3.27
C ARG A 306 6.32 0.71 4.01
N LEU A 307 6.09 1.17 5.23
CA LEU A 307 7.15 1.47 6.18
C LEU A 307 6.76 1.00 7.60
N PRO A 308 7.72 0.64 8.46
CA PRO A 308 7.40 0.14 9.81
C PRO A 308 6.79 1.20 10.74
N SER A 309 7.10 2.48 10.52
CA SER A 309 6.57 3.59 11.30
C SER A 309 6.69 4.92 10.56
N LEU A 310 6.02 5.96 11.08
CA LEU A 310 6.15 7.33 10.57
C LEU A 310 7.58 7.86 10.68
N CYS A 311 8.34 7.43 11.69
CA CYS A 311 9.72 7.85 11.85
C CYS A 311 10.54 7.40 10.64
N PHE A 312 10.40 6.14 10.21
CA PHE A 312 11.08 5.67 9.00
C PHE A 312 10.71 6.49 7.76
N LEU A 313 9.46 6.93 7.62
CA LEU A 313 9.03 7.80 6.52
C LEU A 313 9.73 9.16 6.58
N ARG A 314 9.68 9.82 7.73
CA ARG A 314 10.39 11.08 7.97
C ARG A 314 11.87 10.95 7.63
N ASP A 315 12.52 9.89 8.10
CA ASP A 315 13.96 9.71 7.91
C ASP A 315 14.32 9.62 6.42
N ARG A 316 13.50 8.94 5.61
CA ARG A 316 13.68 8.89 4.15
C ARG A 316 13.48 10.23 3.47
N LEU A 317 12.47 10.99 3.88
CA LEU A 317 12.18 12.31 3.34
C LEU A 317 13.32 13.31 3.67
N LEU A 318 13.85 13.25 4.88
CA LEU A 318 14.99 14.05 5.32
C LEU A 318 16.28 13.66 4.58
N LEU A 319 16.54 12.36 4.41
CA LEU A 319 17.70 11.85 3.65
C LEU A 319 17.62 12.19 2.15
N ALA A 320 16.41 12.39 1.62
CA ALA A 320 16.20 12.88 0.25
C ALA A 320 16.31 14.41 0.14
N GLY A 321 16.50 15.13 1.25
CA GLY A 321 16.61 16.59 1.26
C GLY A 321 15.34 17.28 0.79
N GLY A 322 14.16 16.72 1.11
CA GLY A 322 12.87 17.30 0.70
C GLY A 322 12.62 17.30 -0.82
N ARG A 323 13.37 16.50 -1.59
CA ARG A 323 13.19 16.30 -3.03
C ARG A 323 12.78 14.87 -3.32
N GLU A 324 12.25 14.62 -4.51
CA GLU A 324 12.08 13.27 -5.03
C GLU A 324 13.42 12.53 -5.05
N ARG A 325 13.42 11.27 -4.59
CA ARG A 325 14.63 10.46 -4.59
C ARG A 325 14.92 9.97 -6.01
N THR A 326 16.02 10.42 -6.58
CA THR A 326 16.51 9.92 -7.87
C THR A 326 17.73 9.00 -7.69
N VAL A 327 17.88 8.03 -8.59
CA VAL A 327 19.02 7.10 -8.64
C VAL A 327 19.55 6.97 -10.07
N ASP A 328 20.87 6.81 -10.22
CA ASP A 328 21.50 6.63 -11.52
C ASP A 328 21.24 5.21 -12.09
N PRO A 329 20.55 5.07 -13.24
CA PRO A 329 20.29 3.77 -13.86
C PRO A 329 21.54 3.10 -14.44
N ALA A 330 22.66 3.82 -14.57
CA ALA A 330 23.95 3.23 -14.95
C ALA A 330 24.73 2.67 -13.75
N ASN A 331 24.50 3.19 -12.53
CA ASN A 331 25.21 2.77 -11.32
C ASN A 331 24.52 1.59 -10.61
N VAL A 332 24.41 0.47 -11.31
CA VAL A 332 23.75 -0.76 -10.83
C VAL A 332 24.78 -1.82 -10.43
N GLY A 333 24.56 -2.46 -9.28
CA GLY A 333 25.20 -3.70 -8.87
C GLY A 333 24.24 -4.88 -8.95
N TYR A 334 24.72 -6.08 -9.28
CA TYR A 334 23.85 -7.26 -9.29
C TYR A 334 24.52 -8.53 -8.73
N VAL A 335 23.69 -9.45 -8.26
CA VAL A 335 24.04 -10.85 -7.95
C VAL A 335 23.00 -11.74 -8.64
N LEU A 336 23.45 -12.58 -9.58
CA LEU A 336 22.62 -13.43 -10.42
C LEU A 336 22.99 -14.90 -10.23
N ASN A 337 22.02 -15.72 -9.85
CA ASN A 337 22.15 -17.16 -9.62
C ASN A 337 23.37 -17.54 -8.75
N PRO A 338 23.50 -16.99 -7.53
CA PRO A 338 24.68 -17.25 -6.69
C PRO A 338 24.79 -18.70 -6.19
N GLY A 339 23.67 -19.45 -6.21
CA GLY A 339 23.59 -20.87 -5.82
C GLY A 339 23.83 -21.86 -6.97
N GLN A 340 23.93 -21.39 -8.22
CA GLN A 340 24.04 -22.20 -9.44
C GLN A 340 22.87 -23.17 -9.69
N ASP A 341 21.69 -22.88 -9.13
CA ASP A 341 20.49 -23.71 -9.23
C ASP A 341 19.31 -23.01 -9.94
N LEU A 342 19.42 -21.72 -10.24
CA LEU A 342 18.44 -20.93 -10.98
C LEU A 342 18.83 -20.76 -12.47
N GLY A 343 19.10 -21.87 -13.15
CA GLY A 343 19.62 -21.85 -14.52
C GLY A 343 18.68 -21.26 -15.59
N ASN A 344 17.37 -21.17 -15.32
CA ASN A 344 16.45 -20.45 -16.21
C ASN A 344 16.56 -18.93 -16.00
N THR A 345 16.47 -18.47 -14.76
CA THR A 345 16.62 -17.05 -14.41
C THR A 345 17.98 -16.50 -14.83
N GLU A 346 19.06 -17.28 -14.70
CA GLU A 346 20.38 -16.90 -15.22
C GLU A 346 20.31 -16.57 -16.72
N LYS A 347 19.71 -17.46 -17.53
CA LYS A 347 19.58 -17.26 -18.98
C LYS A 347 18.73 -16.05 -19.34
N GLU A 348 17.64 -15.80 -18.61
CA GLU A 348 16.74 -14.67 -18.86
C GLU A 348 17.43 -13.32 -18.60
N PHE A 349 18.29 -13.24 -17.57
CA PHE A 349 18.90 -11.97 -17.13
C PHE A 349 20.36 -11.77 -17.51
N GLU A 350 21.11 -12.80 -17.89
CA GLU A 350 22.53 -12.67 -18.29
C GLU A 350 22.69 -11.69 -19.46
N ASP A 351 21.86 -11.83 -20.50
CA ASP A 351 21.85 -10.91 -21.64
C ASP A 351 21.38 -9.51 -21.27
N VAL A 352 20.52 -9.37 -20.25
CA VAL A 352 20.05 -8.06 -19.77
C VAL A 352 21.19 -7.33 -19.08
N VAL A 353 21.82 -7.95 -18.09
CA VAL A 353 22.90 -7.31 -17.33
C VAL A 353 24.12 -7.01 -18.21
N ALA A 354 24.42 -7.88 -19.18
CA ALA A 354 25.49 -7.67 -20.15
C ALA A 354 25.19 -6.48 -21.09
N ARG A 355 23.98 -6.39 -21.65
CA ARG A 355 23.59 -5.29 -22.53
C ARG A 355 23.59 -3.92 -21.84
N GLN A 356 23.23 -3.88 -20.55
CA GLN A 356 23.23 -2.64 -19.77
C GLN A 356 24.62 -2.26 -19.24
N GLY A 357 25.62 -3.14 -19.36
CA GLY A 357 26.98 -2.89 -18.86
C GLY A 357 27.07 -2.79 -17.35
N TRP A 358 26.12 -3.39 -16.62
CA TRP A 358 26.14 -3.38 -15.15
C TRP A 358 27.24 -4.28 -14.61
N THR A 359 27.73 -3.97 -13.41
CA THR A 359 28.80 -4.73 -12.77
C THR A 359 28.24 -5.61 -11.67
N GLY A 360 28.54 -6.90 -11.67
CA GLY A 360 28.00 -7.82 -10.67
C GLY A 360 28.63 -9.20 -10.69
N ILE A 361 27.92 -10.13 -10.06
CA ILE A 361 28.36 -11.50 -9.83
C ILE A 361 27.35 -12.45 -10.45
N THR A 362 27.79 -13.31 -11.36
CA THR A 362 26.95 -14.34 -11.99
C THR A 362 27.46 -15.73 -11.62
N ALA A 363 26.55 -16.68 -11.36
CA ALA A 363 26.84 -18.10 -11.19
C ALA A 363 27.90 -18.43 -10.11
N ARG A 364 28.04 -17.59 -9.09
CA ARG A 364 28.89 -17.88 -7.92
C ARG A 364 28.39 -17.17 -6.67
N ALA A 365 28.71 -17.74 -5.51
CA ALA A 365 28.46 -17.09 -4.23
C ALA A 365 29.31 -15.80 -4.10
N PRO A 366 28.70 -14.66 -3.75
CA PRO A 366 29.44 -13.46 -3.38
C PRO A 366 30.06 -13.63 -1.97
N SER A 367 31.20 -13.00 -1.74
CA SER A 367 31.72 -12.78 -0.39
C SER A 367 30.89 -11.72 0.34
N GLU A 368 30.92 -11.74 1.69
CA GLU A 368 30.20 -10.75 2.51
C GLU A 368 30.68 -9.31 2.21
N SER A 369 31.96 -9.13 1.88
CA SER A 369 32.51 -7.83 1.46
C SER A 369 31.98 -7.39 0.10
N GLU A 370 31.97 -8.27 -0.92
CA GLU A 370 31.44 -7.92 -2.25
C GLU A 370 29.97 -7.50 -2.17
N PHE A 371 29.17 -8.21 -1.35
CA PHE A 371 27.77 -7.88 -1.13
C PHE A 371 27.64 -6.52 -0.41
N SER A 372 28.39 -6.31 0.66
CA SER A 372 28.43 -5.04 1.41
C SER A 372 28.84 -3.86 0.54
N ASP A 373 29.85 -4.04 -0.32
CA ASP A 373 30.37 -3.00 -1.21
C ASP A 373 29.35 -2.64 -2.28
N ALA A 374 28.64 -3.63 -2.84
CA ALA A 374 27.56 -3.38 -3.79
C ALA A 374 26.42 -2.56 -3.15
N LEU A 375 26.00 -2.92 -1.93
CA LEU A 375 24.95 -2.17 -1.21
C LEU A 375 25.38 -0.75 -0.85
N THR A 376 26.66 -0.52 -0.57
CA THR A 376 27.15 0.80 -0.12
C THR A 376 27.40 1.74 -1.29
N ASN A 377 28.00 1.24 -2.37
CA ASN A 377 28.58 2.06 -3.43
C ASN A 377 27.72 2.17 -4.68
N LYS A 378 26.67 1.35 -4.81
CA LYS A 378 25.74 1.41 -5.93
C LYS A 378 24.51 2.23 -5.60
N ASP A 379 23.84 2.70 -6.64
CA ASP A 379 22.56 3.40 -6.52
C ASP A 379 21.42 2.38 -6.49
N ILE A 380 21.56 1.33 -7.29
CA ILE A 380 20.60 0.23 -7.41
C ILE A 380 21.34 -1.10 -7.21
N PHE A 381 20.75 -2.01 -6.44
CA PHE A 381 21.25 -3.37 -6.23
C PHE A 381 20.17 -4.39 -6.61
N LEU A 382 20.50 -5.31 -7.53
CA LEU A 382 19.62 -6.36 -8.01
C LEU A 382 20.09 -7.72 -7.49
N TYR A 383 19.21 -8.46 -6.83
CA TYR A 383 19.51 -9.81 -6.33
C TYR A 383 18.52 -10.81 -6.91
N PHE A 384 19.04 -11.79 -7.65
CA PHE A 384 18.31 -12.92 -8.22
C PHE A 384 18.85 -14.22 -7.63
N GLY A 385 18.18 -14.70 -6.58
CA GLY A 385 18.62 -15.84 -5.79
C GLY A 385 17.57 -16.21 -4.75
N HIS A 386 17.89 -17.21 -3.92
CA HIS A 386 17.00 -17.61 -2.82
C HIS A 386 17.02 -16.59 -1.68
N GLY A 387 15.86 -16.37 -1.04
CA GLY A 387 15.75 -15.47 0.11
C GLY A 387 16.06 -14.02 -0.24
N GLY A 388 16.57 -13.27 0.74
CA GLY A 388 17.01 -11.88 0.57
C GLY A 388 18.53 -11.70 0.63
N GLY A 389 19.29 -12.77 0.40
CA GLY A 389 20.75 -12.77 0.44
C GLY A 389 21.35 -13.00 1.83
N GLU A 390 20.53 -13.35 2.84
CA GLU A 390 20.98 -13.60 4.22
C GLU A 390 22.01 -14.72 4.37
N GLN A 391 22.13 -15.62 3.38
CA GLN A 391 23.17 -16.64 3.30
C GLN A 391 24.55 -16.08 2.93
N PHE A 392 24.61 -14.87 2.37
CA PHE A 392 25.84 -14.22 1.89
C PHE A 392 26.26 -13.01 2.73
N ILE A 393 25.30 -12.32 3.33
CA ILE A 393 25.57 -11.18 4.22
C ILE A 393 24.72 -11.26 5.49
N ARG A 394 25.36 -11.10 6.64
CA ARG A 394 24.66 -11.16 7.93
C ARG A 394 23.82 -9.91 8.13
N GLY A 395 22.60 -10.05 8.64
CA GLY A 395 21.70 -8.91 8.87
C GLY A 395 22.30 -7.79 9.74
N HIS A 396 23.13 -8.11 10.74
CA HIS A 396 23.82 -7.09 11.55
C HIS A 396 24.81 -6.26 10.73
N ARG A 397 25.44 -6.84 9.69
CA ARG A 397 26.36 -6.15 8.81
C ARG A 397 25.61 -5.18 7.90
N VAL A 398 24.45 -5.59 7.37
CA VAL A 398 23.55 -4.72 6.60
C VAL A 398 23.12 -3.51 7.44
N ARG A 399 22.68 -3.72 8.69
CA ARG A 399 22.24 -2.62 9.57
C ARG A 399 23.33 -1.59 9.92
N GLN A 400 24.61 -1.95 9.78
CA GLN A 400 25.75 -1.07 10.07
C GLN A 400 26.22 -0.29 8.84
N LEU A 401 25.59 -0.47 7.68
CA LEU A 401 25.93 0.30 6.50
C LEU A 401 25.58 1.77 6.71
N GLU A 402 26.50 2.67 6.33
CA GLU A 402 26.26 4.12 6.35
C GLU A 402 25.29 4.56 5.25
N ARG A 403 25.23 3.77 4.17
CA ARG A 403 24.36 3.94 3.02
C ARG A 403 23.92 2.57 2.51
N CYS A 404 22.68 2.46 2.06
CA CYS A 404 22.17 1.27 1.39
C CYS A 404 21.50 1.65 0.06
N ALA A 405 21.85 0.95 -1.01
CA ALA A 405 21.29 1.10 -2.35
C ALA A 405 19.78 0.79 -2.38
N VAL A 406 19.09 1.34 -3.38
CA VAL A 406 17.73 0.88 -3.72
C VAL A 406 17.82 -0.57 -4.14
N THR A 407 17.12 -1.46 -3.46
CA THR A 407 17.40 -2.89 -3.51
C THR A 407 16.20 -3.68 -4.02
N LEU A 408 16.43 -4.57 -4.98
CA LEU A 408 15.41 -5.47 -5.53
C LEU A 408 15.80 -6.91 -5.19
N LEU A 409 15.10 -7.51 -4.22
CA LEU A 409 15.32 -8.89 -3.77
C LEU A 409 14.34 -9.84 -4.46
N MET A 410 14.68 -10.25 -5.68
CA MET A 410 13.91 -11.19 -6.51
C MET A 410 14.15 -12.63 -6.06
N GLY A 411 13.82 -12.90 -4.80
CA GLY A 411 13.91 -14.21 -4.17
C GLY A 411 12.67 -14.54 -3.35
N CYS A 412 12.44 -15.84 -3.16
CA CYS A 412 11.34 -16.35 -2.36
C CYS A 412 11.40 -15.83 -0.92
N SER A 413 10.27 -15.35 -0.38
CA SER A 413 10.13 -14.95 1.02
C SER A 413 11.15 -13.88 1.49
N SER A 414 11.72 -13.08 0.57
CA SER A 414 12.71 -12.04 0.87
C SER A 414 12.14 -10.89 1.70
N GLY A 415 10.82 -10.67 1.61
CA GLY A 415 10.04 -9.64 2.28
C GLY A 415 9.24 -10.14 3.48
N THR A 416 9.30 -11.44 3.78
CA THR A 416 8.55 -12.05 4.89
C THR A 416 9.12 -11.60 6.23
N LEU A 417 8.23 -11.14 7.12
CA LEU A 417 8.58 -10.80 8.49
C LEU A 417 7.99 -11.86 9.43
N ARG A 418 8.85 -12.47 10.25
CA ARG A 418 8.50 -13.58 11.13
C ARG A 418 7.95 -13.05 12.46
N PRO A 419 6.78 -13.52 12.92
CA PRO A 419 6.24 -13.13 14.20
C PRO A 419 7.11 -13.65 15.35
N SER A 420 7.21 -12.86 16.43
CA SER A 420 7.97 -13.21 17.64
C SER A 420 7.10 -13.12 18.90
N GLY A 421 5.86 -13.60 18.79
CA GLY A 421 4.87 -13.49 19.86
C GLY A 421 4.56 -12.03 20.20
N GLU A 422 4.87 -11.62 21.42
CA GLU A 422 4.67 -10.26 21.89
C GLU A 422 5.69 -9.27 21.30
N PHE A 423 6.88 -9.73 20.94
CA PHE A 423 7.94 -8.88 20.38
C PHE A 423 7.67 -8.51 18.91
N ASP A 424 8.37 -7.46 18.47
CA ASP A 424 8.36 -7.03 17.08
C ASP A 424 8.82 -8.15 16.14
N PRO A 425 8.25 -8.20 14.93
CA PRO A 425 8.64 -9.17 13.94
C PRO A 425 10.05 -8.88 13.41
N TYR A 426 10.73 -9.91 12.94
CA TYR A 426 12.06 -9.78 12.34
C TYR A 426 12.10 -10.41 10.96
N GLY A 427 12.99 -9.91 10.10
CA GLY A 427 13.19 -10.47 8.78
C GLY A 427 14.23 -9.71 7.98
N THR A 428 14.58 -10.25 6.82
CA THR A 428 15.63 -9.69 5.97
C THR A 428 15.28 -8.27 5.52
N ALA A 429 14.03 -8.00 5.12
CA ALA A 429 13.58 -6.68 4.70
C ALA A 429 13.85 -5.57 5.74
N LEU A 430 13.61 -5.83 7.03
CA LEU A 430 13.86 -4.84 8.09
C LEU A 430 15.34 -4.48 8.21
N ASN A 431 16.28 -5.38 7.89
CA ASN A 431 17.70 -5.05 7.95
C ASN A 431 18.08 -3.99 6.91
N TYR A 432 17.56 -4.11 5.69
CA TYR A 432 17.78 -3.12 4.63
C TYR A 432 17.10 -1.78 4.96
N ILE A 433 15.87 -1.81 5.49
CA ILE A 433 15.17 -0.59 5.91
C ILE A 433 15.86 0.06 7.12
N MET A 434 16.41 -0.69 8.07
CA MET A 434 17.23 -0.11 9.13
C MET A 434 18.54 0.49 8.60
N ALA A 435 19.11 -0.08 7.54
CA ALA A 435 20.32 0.41 6.87
C ALA A 435 20.12 1.68 6.02
N GLY A 436 18.93 2.28 6.05
CA GLY A 436 18.65 3.49 5.27
C GLY A 436 18.30 3.24 3.80
N CYS A 437 18.00 1.99 3.39
CA CYS A 437 17.56 1.68 2.02
C CYS A 437 16.36 2.55 1.62
N PRO A 438 16.44 3.35 0.53
CA PRO A 438 15.35 4.26 0.15
C PRO A 438 14.08 3.52 -0.28
N ALA A 439 14.24 2.44 -1.05
CA ALA A 439 13.17 1.55 -1.45
C ALA A 439 13.70 0.12 -1.65
N LEU A 440 12.96 -0.84 -1.12
CA LEU A 440 13.24 -2.27 -1.16
C LEU A 440 12.06 -2.99 -1.80
N VAL A 441 12.27 -3.64 -2.95
CA VAL A 441 11.29 -4.58 -3.52
C VAL A 441 11.60 -5.97 -2.99
N ALA A 442 10.60 -6.65 -2.44
CA ALA A 442 10.76 -7.98 -1.85
C ALA A 442 9.46 -8.78 -1.93
N ASN A 443 9.55 -10.11 -1.83
CA ASN A 443 8.40 -11.01 -1.92
C ASN A 443 7.93 -11.45 -0.53
N LEU A 444 6.64 -11.33 -0.23
CA LEU A 444 6.05 -11.73 1.05
C LEU A 444 6.07 -13.24 1.30
N TRP A 445 6.18 -14.06 0.26
CA TRP A 445 6.23 -15.53 0.34
C TRP A 445 6.95 -16.15 -0.87
N ASP A 446 6.96 -17.47 -0.96
CA ASP A 446 7.63 -18.23 -2.02
C ASP A 446 6.95 -18.02 -3.38
N VAL A 447 7.74 -17.70 -4.40
CA VAL A 447 7.31 -17.47 -5.77
C VAL A 447 7.96 -18.49 -6.72
N THR A 448 7.47 -18.59 -7.95
CA THR A 448 8.07 -19.45 -8.99
C THR A 448 8.87 -18.63 -9.99
N ASP A 449 10.08 -19.08 -10.29
CA ASP A 449 11.08 -18.42 -11.15
C ASP A 449 10.46 -17.78 -12.40
N ARG A 450 9.74 -18.56 -13.23
CA ARG A 450 9.20 -18.05 -14.50
C ARG A 450 8.24 -16.87 -14.38
N ASP A 451 7.39 -16.85 -13.35
CA ASP A 451 6.41 -15.76 -13.20
C ASP A 451 7.05 -14.54 -12.52
N ILE A 452 7.98 -14.74 -11.58
CA ILE A 452 8.71 -13.61 -10.96
C ILE A 452 9.73 -12.99 -11.93
N ASP A 453 10.27 -13.77 -12.85
CA ASP A 453 11.13 -13.28 -13.93
C ASP A 453 10.33 -12.40 -14.91
N ARG A 454 9.10 -12.80 -15.27
CA ARG A 454 8.16 -11.96 -16.04
C ARG A 454 7.84 -10.64 -15.35
N PHE A 455 7.54 -10.70 -14.05
CA PHE A 455 7.36 -9.51 -13.22
C PHE A 455 8.58 -8.60 -13.27
N SER A 456 9.78 -9.17 -13.10
CA SER A 456 11.05 -8.43 -13.08
C SER A 456 11.35 -7.76 -14.41
N HIS A 457 11.15 -8.45 -15.54
CA HIS A 457 11.27 -7.85 -16.87
C HIS A 457 10.29 -6.69 -17.07
N ARG A 458 9.01 -6.88 -16.71
CA ARG A 458 8.00 -5.83 -16.83
C ARG A 458 8.36 -4.63 -15.94
N LEU A 459 8.81 -4.88 -14.71
CA LEU A 459 9.26 -3.86 -13.77
C LEU A 459 10.42 -3.04 -14.34
N PHE A 460 11.45 -3.69 -14.89
CA PHE A 460 12.62 -2.97 -15.43
C PHE A 460 12.25 -2.08 -16.62
N ARG A 461 11.33 -2.52 -17.47
CA ARG A 461 10.84 -1.71 -18.61
C ARG A 461 10.01 -0.53 -18.12
N LEU A 462 9.04 -0.79 -17.24
CA LEU A 462 8.16 0.25 -16.71
C LEU A 462 8.92 1.32 -15.95
N TRP A 463 9.86 0.92 -15.08
CA TRP A 463 10.65 1.87 -14.31
C TRP A 463 11.64 2.65 -15.18
N GLY A 464 11.94 2.17 -16.39
CA GLY A 464 12.89 2.77 -17.33
C GLY A 464 14.34 2.28 -17.15
N LEU A 465 14.54 1.21 -16.39
CA LEU A 465 15.85 0.61 -16.13
C LEU A 465 16.37 -0.16 -17.36
N CYS A 466 15.45 -0.70 -18.17
CA CYS A 466 15.71 -1.32 -19.46
C CYS A 466 14.89 -0.62 -20.55
N PRO A 467 15.38 -0.56 -21.81
CA PRO A 467 14.62 -0.01 -22.91
C PRO A 467 13.35 -0.84 -23.20
N PRO A 468 12.30 -0.21 -23.76
CA PRO A 468 11.12 -0.92 -24.24
C PRO A 468 11.48 -1.90 -25.38
N GLU A 469 10.73 -2.99 -25.53
CA GLU A 469 10.85 -3.87 -26.69
C GLU A 469 10.19 -3.27 -27.94
N ASP A 470 10.65 -3.69 -29.13
CA ASP A 470 10.10 -3.26 -30.41
C ASP A 470 8.58 -3.56 -30.47
N GLY A 471 7.76 -2.51 -30.45
CA GLY A 471 6.29 -2.60 -30.56
C GLY A 471 5.52 -2.53 -29.23
N GLU A 472 6.17 -2.40 -28.07
CA GLU A 472 5.50 -2.14 -26.79
C GLU A 472 5.41 -0.63 -26.50
N SER A 473 4.19 -0.11 -26.28
CA SER A 473 4.03 1.21 -25.66
C SER A 473 4.27 1.08 -24.15
N CYS A 474 5.46 1.47 -23.67
CA CYS A 474 5.79 1.50 -22.24
C CYS A 474 5.30 2.77 -21.51
N ALA A 475 4.41 3.56 -22.13
CA ALA A 475 3.75 4.63 -21.42
C ALA A 475 2.87 4.01 -20.32
N PRO A 476 3.05 4.38 -19.04
CA PRO A 476 2.15 3.95 -17.98
C PRO A 476 0.72 4.31 -18.39
N GLN A 477 -0.27 3.46 -18.09
CA GLN A 477 -1.69 3.81 -18.30
C GLN A 477 -2.15 5.00 -17.43
N THR A 478 -1.27 5.47 -16.53
CA THR A 478 -1.44 6.69 -15.74
C THR A 478 -0.69 7.83 -16.44
N GLY A 479 -1.43 8.68 -17.14
CA GLY A 479 -0.91 9.70 -18.08
C GLY A 479 0.03 10.73 -17.47
N CYS A 480 1.31 10.39 -17.35
CA CYS A 480 2.40 11.30 -17.07
C CYS A 480 3.13 11.66 -18.37
N ASP A 481 2.64 12.69 -19.07
CA ASP A 481 3.27 13.29 -20.26
C ASP A 481 4.50 14.16 -19.93
N ASP A 482 4.93 14.20 -18.66
CA ASP A 482 5.90 15.20 -18.15
C ASP A 482 7.38 14.78 -18.28
N GLY A 483 7.67 13.75 -19.06
CA GLY A 483 9.03 13.33 -19.39
C GLY A 483 9.87 12.80 -18.21
N ALA A 484 9.37 12.75 -16.98
CA ALA A 484 9.92 11.97 -15.88
C ALA A 484 9.22 10.59 -15.89
N GLY A 485 10.01 9.50 -15.94
CA GLY A 485 9.47 8.14 -15.91
C GLY A 485 8.73 7.85 -14.60
N PRO A 486 7.95 6.76 -14.52
CA PRO A 486 7.21 6.42 -13.31
C PRO A 486 8.17 6.10 -12.15
N SER A 487 7.69 6.26 -10.92
CA SER A 487 8.43 5.79 -9.74
C SER A 487 8.53 4.26 -9.70
N LEU A 488 9.49 3.74 -8.94
CA LEU A 488 9.64 2.31 -8.67
C LEU A 488 8.34 1.68 -8.13
N VAL A 489 7.63 2.42 -7.28
CA VAL A 489 6.37 1.95 -6.68
C VAL A 489 5.27 1.83 -7.74
N GLN A 490 5.12 2.84 -8.62
CA GLN A 490 4.18 2.77 -9.74
C GLN A 490 4.53 1.60 -10.67
N ALA A 491 5.81 1.44 -11.00
CA ALA A 491 6.28 0.35 -11.85
C ALA A 491 6.02 -1.03 -11.23
N VAL A 492 6.23 -1.20 -9.91
CA VAL A 492 5.87 -2.43 -9.20
C VAL A 492 4.36 -2.67 -9.24
N ALA A 493 3.55 -1.66 -8.97
CA ALA A 493 2.09 -1.79 -8.94
C ALA A 493 1.53 -2.31 -10.27
N GLU A 494 2.04 -1.80 -11.40
CA GLU A 494 1.64 -2.24 -12.73
C GLU A 494 2.31 -3.57 -13.14
N ALA A 495 3.56 -3.83 -12.74
CA ALA A 495 4.26 -5.07 -13.09
C ALA A 495 3.59 -6.33 -12.52
N ARG A 496 2.80 -6.23 -11.44
CA ARG A 496 2.00 -7.34 -10.89
C ARG A 496 1.09 -8.00 -11.92
N GLU A 497 0.62 -7.24 -12.92
CA GLU A 497 -0.27 -7.74 -13.96
C GLU A 497 0.44 -8.59 -15.03
N ALA A 498 1.78 -8.61 -15.06
CA ALA A 498 2.55 -9.47 -15.96
C ALA A 498 2.59 -10.95 -15.49
N CYS A 499 2.29 -11.21 -14.21
CA CYS A 499 2.24 -12.55 -13.67
C CYS A 499 1.07 -13.35 -14.25
N THR A 500 1.28 -14.63 -14.52
CA THR A 500 0.20 -15.55 -14.91
C THR A 500 -0.78 -15.74 -13.75
N LEU A 501 -0.25 -15.93 -12.54
CA LEU A 501 -1.00 -16.00 -11.29
C LEU A 501 -0.96 -14.63 -10.61
N LYS A 502 -2.01 -13.84 -10.84
CA LYS A 502 -2.06 -12.40 -10.49
C LYS A 502 -2.05 -12.14 -8.99
N PHE A 503 -2.48 -13.12 -8.19
CA PHE A 503 -2.56 -13.02 -6.74
C PHE A 503 -1.49 -13.91 -6.09
N LEU A 504 -1.45 -15.21 -6.42
CA LEU A 504 -0.52 -16.14 -5.79
C LEU A 504 0.95 -15.76 -6.02
N ILE A 505 1.27 -15.18 -7.19
CA ILE A 505 2.59 -14.61 -7.47
C ILE A 505 2.53 -13.09 -7.53
N GLY A 506 1.61 -12.51 -8.31
CA GLY A 506 1.54 -11.06 -8.50
C GLY A 506 1.24 -10.25 -7.23
N ALA A 507 0.68 -10.84 -6.17
CA ALA A 507 0.49 -10.15 -4.88
C ALA A 507 1.66 -10.31 -3.90
N ALA A 508 2.65 -11.16 -4.20
CA ALA A 508 3.80 -11.36 -3.33
C ALA A 508 4.77 -10.15 -3.32
N PRO A 509 5.07 -9.49 -4.48
CA PRO A 509 5.95 -8.33 -4.50
C PRO A 509 5.35 -7.12 -3.78
N VAL A 510 6.07 -6.63 -2.79
CA VAL A 510 5.79 -5.39 -2.05
C VAL A 510 6.99 -4.47 -2.08
N VAL A 511 6.75 -3.18 -1.88
CA VAL A 511 7.81 -2.17 -1.77
C VAL A 511 7.84 -1.65 -0.33
N TYR A 512 8.96 -1.79 0.35
CA TYR A 512 9.23 -1.07 1.59
C TYR A 512 10.01 0.20 1.28
N GLY A 513 9.58 1.38 1.71
CA GLY A 513 10.29 2.63 1.40
C GLY A 513 9.41 3.76 0.88
N VAL A 514 10.04 4.69 0.16
CA VAL A 514 9.41 5.85 -0.50
C VAL A 514 9.49 5.72 -2.03
N PRO A 515 8.73 6.52 -2.80
CA PRO A 515 8.89 6.58 -4.25
C PRO A 515 10.33 6.94 -4.65
N VAL A 516 10.86 6.21 -5.64
CA VAL A 516 12.19 6.43 -6.22
C VAL A 516 12.08 6.49 -7.73
N TYR A 517 12.74 7.47 -8.34
CA TYR A 517 12.75 7.72 -9.77
C TYR A 517 14.14 7.49 -10.35
N LEU A 518 14.24 7.18 -11.64
CA LEU A 518 15.53 7.13 -12.32
C LEU A 518 15.95 8.55 -12.73
N ALA A 519 17.23 8.87 -12.49
CA ALA A 519 17.81 10.11 -12.99
C ALA A 519 17.80 10.10 -14.52
N LYS A 520 17.46 11.24 -15.13
CA LYS A 520 17.65 11.42 -16.57
C LYS A 520 19.16 11.44 -16.84
N GLY A 521 19.60 10.73 -17.88
CA GLY A 521 20.96 10.83 -18.36
C GLY A 521 21.33 12.29 -18.68
N PRO A 522 22.63 12.63 -18.67
CA PRO A 522 23.11 13.97 -19.02
C PRO A 522 22.72 14.41 -20.44
#